data_AF-A0A7C4AY56-F1
#
_entry.id   AF-A0A7C4AY56-F1
#
_cell.length_a   1.000
_cell.length_b   1.000
_cell.length_c   1.000
_cell.angle_alpha   90.00
_cell.angle_beta   90.00
_cell.angle_gamma   90.00
#
_symmetry.space_group_name_H-M   'P 1'
#
loop_
_entity.id
_entity.type
_entity.pdbx_description
1 polymer ?
#
loop_
_entity_poly.entity_id
_entity_poly.type
_entity_poly.pdbx_seq_one_letter_code
_entity_poly.pdbx_strand_id
1 'polypeptide(L)'
;MSGKPSEELRSIAETYGELRLQAEASARRMKECSKTLFKAFLRYVEKRRGEGATVQELLQAFLTEELGLDGEQDRGTRLSLARRFYALAAKRPRSPAEQASLLQYLEKEP
;
A
#
# COMPACT_ATOMS: atom_id res chain seq x y z
N MET A 1 -4.37 36.05 38.48
CA MET A 1 -4.55 35.34 37.20
C MET A 1 -3.71 34.08 37.21
N SER A 2 -4.28 32.95 37.65
CA SER A 2 -3.57 31.66 37.68
C SER A 2 -4.57 30.55 37.36
N GLY A 3 -4.47 29.97 36.17
CA GLY A 3 -5.36 28.88 35.73
C GLY A 3 -5.23 28.46 34.27
N LYS A 4 -4.23 28.94 33.52
CA LYS A 4 -4.19 28.80 32.05
C LYS A 4 -3.29 27.69 31.47
N PRO A 5 -2.11 27.36 32.03
CA PRO A 5 -1.20 26.40 31.39
C PRO A 5 -1.68 24.94 31.40
N SER A 6 -2.40 24.53 32.46
CA SER A 6 -2.84 23.14 32.63
C SER A 6 -4.05 22.77 31.77
N GLU A 7 -4.95 23.72 31.50
CA GLU A 7 -6.13 23.46 30.67
C GLU A 7 -5.77 23.46 29.18
N GLU A 8 -4.87 24.35 28.76
CA GLU A 8 -4.32 24.34 27.40
C GLU A 8 -3.55 23.04 27.10
N LEU A 9 -2.71 22.56 28.03
CA LEU A 9 -2.01 21.29 27.86
C LEU A 9 -2.96 20.08 27.80
N ARG A 10 -4.04 20.09 28.59
CA ARG A 10 -5.07 19.03 28.54
C ARG A 10 -5.81 19.05 27.20
N SER A 11 -6.20 20.23 26.71
CA SER A 11 -6.87 20.40 25.42
C SER A 11 -5.97 19.96 24.23
N ILE A 12 -4.67 20.26 24.29
CA ILE A 12 -3.70 19.80 23.29
C ILE A 12 -3.58 18.27 23.32
N ALA A 13 -3.50 17.67 24.51
CA ALA A 13 -3.41 16.21 24.66
C ALA A 13 -4.67 15.49 24.15
N GLU A 14 -5.85 16.04 24.41
CA GLU A 14 -7.13 15.55 23.89
C GLU A 14 -7.16 15.61 22.36
N THR A 15 -6.81 16.77 21.79
CA THR A 15 -6.72 16.96 20.33
C THR A 15 -5.75 15.98 19.68
N TYR A 16 -4.58 15.78 20.29
CA TYR A 16 -3.60 14.83 19.78
C TYR A 16 -4.08 13.37 19.88
N GLY A 17 -4.79 13.03 20.96
CA GLY A 17 -5.44 11.73 21.12
C GLY A 17 -6.47 11.45 20.01
N GLU A 18 -7.32 12.42 19.71
CA GLU A 18 -8.31 12.32 18.63
C GLU A 18 -7.66 12.18 17.26
N LEU A 19 -6.64 13.00 16.95
CA LEU A 19 -5.89 12.91 15.70
C LEU A 19 -5.21 11.54 15.53
N ARG A 20 -4.65 10.99 16.61
CA ARG A 20 -4.05 9.66 16.60
C ARG A 20 -5.10 8.58 16.31
N LEU A 21 -6.25 8.61 16.98
CA LEU A 21 -7.34 7.67 16.73
C LEU A 21 -7.85 7.72 15.29
N GLN A 22 -7.97 8.92 14.73
CA GLN A 22 -8.33 9.12 13.32
C GLN A 22 -7.26 8.56 12.38
N ALA A 23 -5.97 8.76 12.67
CA ALA A 23 -4.87 8.19 11.90
C ALA A 23 -4.87 6.65 11.93
N GLU A 24 -5.10 6.05 13.10
CA GLU A 24 -5.21 4.60 13.26
C GLU A 24 -6.41 4.03 12.47
N ALA A 25 -7.57 4.69 12.55
CA ALA A 25 -8.76 4.30 11.78
C ALA A 25 -8.52 4.44 10.27
N SER A 26 -7.88 5.52 9.83
CA SER A 26 -7.48 5.74 8.45
C SER A 26 -6.52 4.65 7.96
N ALA A 27 -5.53 4.28 8.77
CA ALA A 27 -4.59 3.21 8.46
C ALA A 27 -5.28 1.84 8.34
N ARG A 28 -6.28 1.55 9.18
CA ARG A 28 -7.09 0.32 9.08
C ARG A 28 -7.89 0.27 7.78
N ARG A 29 -8.61 1.35 7.44
CA ARG A 29 -9.36 1.46 6.17
C ARG A 29 -8.44 1.31 4.96
N MET A 30 -7.27 1.94 4.99
CA MET A 30 -6.27 1.82 3.93
C MET A 30 -5.75 0.39 3.78
N LYS A 31 -5.53 -0.33 4.89
CA LYS A 31 -5.12 -1.74 4.89
C LYS A 31 -6.20 -2.64 4.27
N GLU A 32 -7.47 -2.39 4.55
CA GLU A 32 -8.59 -3.12 3.95
C GLU A 32 -8.72 -2.84 2.46
N CYS A 33 -8.68 -1.56 2.07
CA CYS A 33 -8.69 -1.13 0.67
C CYS A 33 -7.55 -1.78 -0.12
N SER A 34 -6.33 -1.79 0.45
CA SER A 34 -5.16 -2.42 -0.17
C SER A 34 -5.35 -3.92 -0.42
N LYS A 35 -6.02 -4.65 0.48
CA LYS A 35 -6.32 -6.08 0.30
C LYS A 35 -7.35 -6.32 -0.80
N THR A 36 -8.37 -5.47 -0.88
CA THR A 36 -9.39 -5.55 -1.94
C THR A 36 -8.77 -5.28 -3.30
N LEU A 37 -7.96 -4.22 -3.41
CA LEU A 37 -7.20 -3.92 -4.63
C LEU A 37 -6.25 -5.06 -5.01
N PHE A 38 -5.57 -5.67 -4.04
CA PHE A 38 -4.71 -6.82 -4.31
C PHE A 38 -5.49 -8.03 -4.84
N LYS A 39 -6.70 -8.30 -4.33
CA LYS A 39 -7.57 -9.36 -4.88
C LYS A 39 -8.00 -9.05 -6.31
N ALA A 40 -8.30 -7.78 -6.62
CA ALA A 40 -8.62 -7.36 -7.98
C ALA A 40 -7.43 -7.57 -8.92
N PHE A 41 -6.22 -7.20 -8.49
CA PHE A 41 -4.98 -7.47 -9.22
C PHE A 41 -4.76 -8.96 -9.48
N LEU A 42 -4.98 -9.84 -8.49
CA LEU A 42 -4.85 -11.29 -8.71
C LEU A 42 -5.82 -11.81 -9.77
N ARG A 43 -7.07 -11.33 -9.78
CA ARG A 43 -8.06 -11.68 -10.82
C ARG A 43 -7.64 -11.16 -12.19
N TYR A 44 -7.04 -9.97 -12.23
CA TYR A 44 -6.49 -9.39 -13.45
C TYR A 44 -5.37 -10.27 -14.03
N VAL A 45 -4.42 -10.70 -13.18
CA VAL A 45 -3.34 -11.62 -13.58
C VAL A 45 -3.90 -12.95 -14.07
N GLU A 46 -4.91 -13.51 -13.39
CA GLU A 46 -5.51 -14.79 -13.77
C GLU A 46 -6.18 -14.73 -15.15
N LYS A 47 -6.88 -13.64 -15.46
CA LYS A 47 -7.48 -13.40 -16.79
C LYS A 47 -6.44 -13.33 -17.91
N ARG A 48 -5.24 -12.81 -17.61
CA ARG A 48 -4.16 -12.57 -18.58
C ARG A 48 -3.04 -13.60 -18.53
N ARG A 49 -3.23 -14.71 -17.81
CA ARG A 49 -2.20 -15.75 -17.61
C ARG A 49 -1.68 -16.36 -18.91
N GLY A 50 -2.47 -16.34 -19.98
CA GLY A 50 -2.11 -16.88 -21.30
C GLY A 50 -1.31 -15.92 -22.19
N GLU A 51 -1.12 -14.66 -21.79
CA GLU A 51 -0.52 -13.62 -22.63
C GLU A 51 1.01 -13.65 -22.63
N GLY A 52 1.62 -14.49 -21.78
CA GLY A 52 3.09 -14.54 -21.62
C GLY A 52 3.68 -13.32 -20.90
N ALA A 53 2.84 -12.38 -20.46
CA ALA A 53 3.25 -11.21 -19.71
C ALA A 53 3.72 -11.58 -18.30
N THR A 54 4.77 -10.91 -17.85
CA THR A 54 5.27 -11.02 -16.49
C THR A 54 4.30 -10.40 -15.49
N VAL A 55 4.38 -10.84 -14.23
CA VAL A 55 3.57 -10.25 -13.14
C VAL A 55 3.86 -8.75 -12.98
N GLN A 56 5.06 -8.29 -13.35
CA GLN A 56 5.44 -6.88 -13.32
C GLN A 56 4.72 -6.08 -14.40
N GLU A 57 4.73 -6.56 -15.64
CA GLU A 57 4.01 -5.92 -16.75
C GLU A 57 2.52 -5.88 -16.44
N LEU A 58 1.97 -6.97 -15.91
CA LEU A 58 0.57 -7.03 -15.47
C LEU A 58 0.27 -6.10 -14.30
N LEU A 59 1.22 -5.85 -13.39
CA LEU A 59 1.05 -4.88 -12.32
C LEU A 59 1.03 -3.45 -12.87
N GLN A 60 1.95 -3.09 -13.76
CA GLN A 60 1.97 -1.77 -14.38
C GLN A 60 0.70 -1.54 -15.22
N ALA A 61 0.29 -2.54 -15.98
CA ALA A 61 -0.95 -2.53 -16.75
C ALA A 61 -2.16 -2.38 -15.83
N PHE A 62 -2.24 -3.12 -14.72
CA PHE A 62 -3.32 -2.97 -13.75
C PHE A 62 -3.38 -1.56 -13.12
N LEU A 63 -2.23 -1.00 -12.71
CA LEU A 63 -2.18 0.34 -12.13
C LEU A 63 -2.63 1.42 -13.15
N THR A 64 -2.34 1.21 -14.43
CA THR A 64 -2.64 2.17 -15.50
C THR A 64 -4.07 1.99 -16.02
N GLU A 65 -4.41 0.78 -16.46
CA GLU A 65 -5.67 0.45 -17.14
C GLU A 65 -6.87 0.38 -16.18
N GLU A 66 -6.70 -0.22 -15.00
CA GLU A 66 -7.82 -0.43 -14.05
C GLU A 66 -7.93 0.68 -13.01
N LEU A 67 -6.80 1.32 -12.65
CA LEU A 67 -6.78 2.37 -11.62
C LEU A 67 -6.54 3.78 -12.16
N GLY A 68 -6.26 3.95 -13.46
CA GLY A 68 -6.02 5.26 -14.05
C GLY A 68 -4.84 6.01 -13.45
N LEU A 69 -3.82 5.30 -12.96
CA LEU A 69 -2.62 5.90 -12.36
C LEU A 69 -1.55 6.11 -13.43
N ASP A 70 -1.88 6.91 -14.45
CA ASP A 70 -1.07 7.15 -15.63
C ASP A 70 -0.45 8.56 -15.61
N GLY A 71 0.68 8.72 -14.91
CA GLY A 71 1.41 9.98 -14.91
C GLY A 71 2.46 10.13 -13.82
N GLU A 72 3.25 11.20 -13.89
CA GLU A 72 4.23 11.54 -12.86
C GLU A 72 3.56 11.97 -11.55
N GLN A 73 2.38 12.60 -11.61
CA GLN A 73 1.60 12.96 -10.42
C GLN A 73 1.19 11.74 -9.59
N ASP A 74 1.01 10.59 -10.23
CA ASP A 74 0.58 9.33 -9.60
C ASP A 74 1.75 8.42 -9.22
N ARG A 75 2.99 8.83 -9.50
CA ARG A 75 4.19 8.03 -9.24
C ARG A 75 4.30 7.58 -7.78
N GLY A 76 4.05 8.48 -6.83
CA GLY A 76 4.07 8.16 -5.41
C GLY A 76 3.02 7.10 -5.01
N THR A 77 1.81 7.23 -5.57
CA THR A 77 0.71 6.30 -5.35
C THR A 77 1.00 4.93 -5.95
N ARG A 78 1.51 4.88 -7.18
CA ARG A 78 1.93 3.63 -7.85
C ARG A 78 2.99 2.89 -7.04
N LEU A 79 4.03 3.59 -6.59
CA LEU A 79 5.11 3.00 -5.77
C LEU A 79 4.58 2.47 -4.43
N SER A 80 3.70 3.22 -3.76
CA SER A 80 3.07 2.80 -2.50
C SER A 80 2.22 1.55 -2.68
N LEU A 81 1.41 1.48 -3.73
CA LEU A 81 0.56 0.31 -4.03
C LEU A 81 1.40 -0.91 -4.40
N ALA A 82 2.41 -0.75 -5.26
CA ALA A 82 3.33 -1.82 -5.62
C ALA A 82 3.99 -2.43 -4.37
N ARG A 83 4.59 -1.60 -3.51
CA ARG A 83 5.20 -2.05 -2.24
C ARG A 83 4.21 -2.82 -1.36
N ARG A 84 2.96 -2.36 -1.26
CA ARG A 84 1.91 -3.03 -0.48
C ARG A 84 1.50 -4.36 -1.09
N PHE A 85 1.38 -4.44 -2.41
CA PHE A 85 1.06 -5.69 -3.11
C PHE A 85 2.18 -6.70 -2.94
N TYR A 86 3.45 -6.28 -3.03
CA TYR A 86 4.60 -7.12 -2.72
C TYR A 86 4.58 -7.62 -1.27
N ALA A 87 4.33 -6.74 -0.30
CA ALA A 87 4.23 -7.13 1.10
C ALA A 87 3.06 -8.10 1.37
N LEU A 88 1.93 -7.97 0.66
CA LEU A 88 0.81 -8.90 0.73
C LEU A 88 1.13 -10.24 0.06
N ALA A 89 1.85 -10.21 -1.07
CA ALA A 89 2.31 -11.40 -1.76
C ALA A 89 3.33 -12.19 -0.94
N ALA A 90 4.22 -11.51 -0.21
CA ALA A 90 5.22 -12.09 0.68
C ALA A 90 4.65 -12.67 1.99
N LYS A 91 3.41 -12.30 2.37
CA LYS A 91 2.71 -12.85 3.55
C LYS A 91 1.98 -14.16 3.28
N ARG A 92 1.95 -14.65 2.03
CA ARG A 92 1.58 -16.04 1.74
C ARG A 92 2.77 -16.95 2.08
N PRO A 93 2.54 -18.17 2.59
CA PRO A 93 3.63 -19.15 2.70
C PRO A 93 4.14 -19.42 1.28
N ARG A 94 5.31 -18.87 0.97
CA ARG A 94 6.04 -19.09 -0.28
C ARG A 94 7.30 -19.87 0.02
N SER A 95 7.75 -20.65 -0.95
CA SER A 95 9.05 -21.31 -0.83
C SER A 95 10.17 -20.24 -0.77
N PRO A 96 11.30 -20.52 -0.08
CA PRO A 96 12.41 -19.58 0.05
C PRO A 96 12.93 -19.00 -1.28
N ALA A 97 12.82 -19.75 -2.39
CA ALA A 97 13.26 -19.32 -3.72
C ALA A 97 12.41 -18.17 -4.30
N GLU A 98 11.09 -18.20 -4.08
CA GLU A 98 10.18 -17.16 -4.58
C GLU A 98 10.30 -15.86 -3.77
N GLN A 99 10.71 -15.97 -2.50
CA GLN A 99 10.96 -14.84 -1.63
C GLN A 99 12.30 -14.17 -1.96
N ALA A 100 13.34 -14.95 -2.28
CA ALA A 100 14.65 -14.47 -2.71
C ALA A 100 14.60 -13.74 -4.06
N SER A 101 13.82 -14.25 -5.04
CA SER A 101 13.61 -13.56 -6.32
C SER A 101 12.94 -12.20 -6.18
N LEU A 102 11.98 -12.08 -5.26
CA LEU A 102 11.28 -10.82 -5.00
C LEU A 102 12.18 -9.78 -4.31
N LEU A 103 13.05 -10.23 -3.38
CA LEU A 103 13.97 -9.37 -2.63
C LEU A 103 15.16 -8.90 -3.48
N GLN A 104 15.77 -9.80 -4.26
CA GLN A 104 16.86 -9.44 -5.19
C GLN A 104 16.40 -8.44 -6.26
N TYR A 105 15.12 -8.45 -6.60
CA TYR A 105 14.54 -7.52 -7.55
C TYR A 105 14.33 -6.12 -6.95
N LEU A 106 14.01 -6.02 -5.65
CA LEU A 106 13.82 -4.74 -4.94
C LEU A 106 15.14 -4.03 -4.59
N GLU A 107 16.22 -4.79 -4.41
CA GLU A 107 17.56 -4.24 -4.12
C GLU A 107 18.28 -3.71 -5.38
N LYS A 108 17.73 -3.94 -6.57
CA LYS A 108 18.35 -3.58 -7.86
C LYS A 108 17.80 -2.32 -8.53
N GLU A 109 16.91 -1.56 -7.89
CA GLU A 109 16.55 -0.24 -8.42
C GLU A 109 17.24 0.90 -7.65
N PRO A 110 17.83 1.89 -8.37
CA PRO A 110 18.44 3.09 -7.78
C PRO A 110 17.43 4.06 -7.14
#